data_AF-A0AAP3A379-F1
#
_entry.id   AF-A0AAP3A379-F1
#
_cell.length_a   1.000
_cell.length_b   1.000
_cell.length_c   1.000
_cell.angle_alpha   90.00
_cell.angle_beta   90.00
_cell.angle_gamma   90.00
#
_symmetry.space_group_name_H-M   'P 1'
#
loop_
_entity.id
_entity.type
_entity.pdbx_description
1 polymer ?
#
loop_
_entity_poly.entity_id
_entity_poly.type
_entity_poly.pdbx_seq_one_letter_code
_entity_poly.pdbx_strand_id
1 'polypeptide(L)'
;FYSFSMNRDRIQSDVLNKAAEVISDIGNKVGDYLGDDYKSLAREIADDVKNFQGKTIRSYDDAMASLNKVLSNPGFKFNRADSDALANVWRSIDAQDMANKLGNISKAFKFADVVMKVEKVREKSIEGYE
;
A
#
# COMPACT_ATOMS: atom_id res chain seq x y z
N PHE A 1 -15.73 16.10 -14.46
CA PHE A 1 -14.91 16.05 -13.22
C PHE A 1 -13.42 15.96 -13.54
N TYR A 2 -12.93 14.86 -14.14
CA TYR A 2 -11.51 14.67 -14.49
C TYR A 2 -10.99 15.58 -15.63
N SER A 3 -11.88 16.18 -16.42
CA SER A 3 -11.53 17.12 -17.49
C SER A 3 -10.95 18.45 -16.97
N PHE A 4 -11.20 18.81 -15.70
CA PHE A 4 -10.71 20.04 -15.09
C PHE A 4 -9.31 19.84 -14.48
N SER A 5 -8.34 20.68 -14.88
CA SER A 5 -6.98 20.67 -14.32
C SER A 5 -6.99 20.83 -12.81
N MET A 6 -7.78 21.75 -12.27
CA MET A 6 -7.87 21.97 -10.81
C MET A 6 -8.21 20.69 -10.03
N ASN A 7 -9.10 19.83 -10.55
CA ASN A 7 -9.43 18.55 -9.89
C ASN A 7 -8.29 17.54 -10.02
N ARG A 8 -7.65 17.51 -11.20
CA ARG A 8 -6.48 16.68 -11.48
C ARG A 8 -5.31 17.03 -10.57
N ASP A 9 -5.02 18.31 -10.42
CA ASP A 9 -3.94 18.85 -9.60
C ASP A 9 -4.19 18.54 -8.12
N ARG A 10 -5.44 18.65 -7.64
CA ARG A 10 -5.79 18.24 -6.28
C ARG A 10 -5.61 16.74 -6.05
N ILE A 11 -6.03 15.88 -6.99
CA ILE A 11 -5.79 14.43 -6.88
C ILE A 11 -4.29 14.13 -6.89
N GLN A 12 -3.53 14.84 -7.72
CA GLN A 12 -2.07 14.70 -7.77
C GLN A 12 -1.43 15.05 -6.42
N SER A 13 -1.76 16.20 -5.84
CA SER A 13 -1.17 16.66 -4.58
C SER A 13 -1.63 15.85 -3.37
N ASP A 14 -2.92 15.57 -3.29
CA ASP A 14 -3.56 15.09 -2.06
C ASP A 14 -3.61 13.56 -1.99
N VAL A 15 -3.37 12.86 -3.11
CA VAL A 15 -3.45 11.40 -3.20
C VAL A 15 -2.18 10.81 -3.79
N LEU A 16 -1.87 11.11 -5.06
CA LEU A 16 -0.79 10.40 -5.79
C LEU A 16 0.60 10.71 -5.22
N ASN A 17 0.90 11.99 -4.97
CA ASN A 17 2.16 12.39 -4.35
C ASN A 17 2.30 11.81 -2.93
N LYS A 18 1.22 11.83 -2.13
CA LYS A 18 1.24 11.29 -0.78
C LYS A 18 1.38 9.77 -0.71
N ALA A 19 0.75 9.05 -1.62
CA ALA A 19 0.96 7.61 -1.74
C ALA A 19 2.41 7.29 -2.16
N ALA A 20 2.97 8.04 -3.11
CA ALA A 20 4.36 7.87 -3.54
C ALA A 20 5.37 8.17 -2.42
N GLU A 21 5.12 9.20 -1.60
CA GLU A 21 5.92 9.50 -0.39
C GLU A 21 5.92 8.30 0.57
N VAL A 22 4.76 7.73 0.89
CA VAL A 22 4.66 6.55 1.77
C VAL A 22 5.41 5.33 1.22
N ILE A 23 5.30 5.05 -0.08
CA ILE A 23 6.04 3.94 -0.71
C ILE A 23 7.55 4.20 -0.66
N SER A 24 7.99 5.44 -0.87
CA SER A 24 9.40 5.81 -0.78
C SER A 24 9.94 5.62 0.64
N ASP A 25 9.16 5.99 1.66
CA ASP A 25 9.52 5.79 3.08
C ASP A 25 9.63 4.30 3.44
N ILE A 26 8.73 3.46 2.93
CA ILE A 26 8.82 1.99 3.05
C ILE A 26 10.10 1.49 2.38
N GLY A 27 10.40 1.99 1.17
CA GLY A 27 11.63 1.69 0.43
C GLY A 27 12.88 1.95 1.24
N ASN A 28 12.98 3.13 1.87
CA ASN A 28 14.10 3.47 2.75
C ASN A 28 14.15 2.54 3.96
N LYS A 29 13.03 2.36 4.67
CA LYS A 29 12.98 1.60 5.93
C LYS A 29 13.30 0.13 5.74
N VAL A 30 12.74 -0.52 4.73
CA VAL A 30 12.96 -1.95 4.46
C VAL A 30 14.27 -2.16 3.71
N GLY A 31 14.65 -1.23 2.83
CA GLY A 31 15.91 -1.28 2.10
C GLY A 31 17.15 -1.17 3.00
N ASP A 32 17.04 -0.61 4.21
CA ASP A 32 18.12 -0.68 5.20
C ASP A 32 18.44 -2.12 5.66
N TYR A 33 17.49 -3.05 5.46
CA TYR A 33 17.66 -4.48 5.75
C TYR A 33 17.82 -5.34 4.50
N LEU A 34 17.20 -4.95 3.37
CA LEU A 34 17.18 -5.73 2.12
C LEU A 34 18.14 -5.20 1.03
N GLY A 35 18.79 -4.07 1.26
CA GLY A 35 19.77 -3.48 0.35
C GLY A 35 19.18 -2.53 -0.71
N ASP A 36 20.08 -1.99 -1.53
CA ASP A 36 19.77 -0.91 -2.47
C ASP A 36 18.87 -1.35 -3.63
N ASP A 37 18.87 -2.64 -4.00
CA ASP A 37 17.97 -3.17 -5.04
C ASP A 37 16.50 -3.03 -4.62
N TYR A 38 16.20 -3.28 -3.34
CA TYR A 38 14.85 -3.04 -2.79
C TYR A 38 14.52 -1.54 -2.79
N LYS A 39 15.47 -0.67 -2.43
CA LYS A 39 15.29 0.79 -2.49
C LYS A 39 15.00 1.25 -3.91
N SER A 40 15.70 0.69 -4.89
CA SER A 40 15.50 1.01 -6.31
C SER A 40 14.12 0.60 -6.79
N LEU A 41 13.69 -0.64 -6.47
CA LEU A 41 12.34 -1.12 -6.80
C LEU A 41 11.25 -0.25 -6.15
N ALA A 42 11.41 0.12 -4.88
CA ALA A 42 10.43 0.95 -4.19
C ALA A 42 10.32 2.35 -4.80
N ARG A 43 11.43 2.94 -5.27
CA ARG A 43 11.43 4.22 -5.99
C ARG A 43 10.69 4.11 -7.33
N GLU A 44 10.90 3.02 -8.06
CA GLU A 44 10.20 2.78 -9.33
C GLU A 44 8.68 2.67 -9.11
N ILE A 45 8.24 1.95 -8.08
CA ILE A 45 6.82 1.87 -7.70
C ILE A 45 6.28 3.24 -7.28
N ALA A 46 7.03 4.01 -6.49
CA ALA A 46 6.64 5.36 -6.08
C ALA A 46 6.48 6.30 -7.28
N ASP A 47 7.38 6.23 -8.25
CA ASP A 47 7.32 7.02 -9.49
C ASP A 47 6.11 6.62 -10.35
N ASP A 48 5.81 5.33 -10.47
CA ASP A 48 4.61 4.86 -11.17
C ASP A 48 3.32 5.31 -10.51
N VAL A 49 3.25 5.27 -9.18
CA VAL A 49 2.12 5.78 -8.38
C VAL A 49 1.96 7.28 -8.56
N LYS A 50 3.07 8.04 -8.52
CA LYS A 50 3.06 9.48 -8.76
C LYS A 50 2.54 9.81 -10.16
N ASN A 51 2.87 9.00 -11.16
CA ASN A 51 2.48 9.16 -12.56
C ASN A 51 1.22 8.34 -12.93
N PHE A 52 0.33 8.08 -11.97
CA PHE A 52 -0.86 7.24 -12.18
C PHE A 52 -2.08 7.99 -12.73
N GLN A 53 -1.97 9.30 -12.95
CA GLN A 53 -3.10 10.11 -13.39
C GLN A 53 -3.70 9.61 -14.71
N GLY A 54 -5.03 9.44 -14.75
CA GLY A 54 -5.75 8.96 -15.93
C GLY A 54 -5.66 7.45 -16.17
N LYS A 55 -4.88 6.71 -15.36
CA LYS A 55 -4.80 5.25 -15.40
C LYS A 55 -5.86 4.62 -14.49
N THR A 56 -6.12 3.33 -14.70
CA THR A 56 -6.96 2.51 -13.84
C THR A 56 -6.13 1.38 -13.25
N ILE A 57 -6.47 0.96 -12.03
CA ILE A 57 -5.83 -0.24 -11.45
C ILE A 57 -6.13 -1.46 -12.33
N ARG A 58 -5.21 -2.43 -12.32
CA ARG A 58 -5.36 -3.66 -13.09
C ARG A 58 -6.57 -4.46 -12.62
N SER A 59 -7.05 -5.35 -13.50
CA SER A 59 -8.12 -6.28 -13.14
C SER A 59 -7.69 -7.20 -11.99
N TYR A 60 -8.66 -7.79 -11.30
CA TYR A 60 -8.39 -8.74 -10.23
C TYR A 60 -7.53 -9.92 -10.71
N ASP A 61 -7.91 -10.54 -11.83
CA ASP A 61 -7.21 -11.71 -12.38
C ASP A 61 -5.76 -11.37 -12.77
N ASP A 62 -5.56 -10.22 -13.40
CA ASP A 62 -4.25 -9.71 -13.79
C ASP A 62 -3.35 -9.45 -12.57
N ALA A 63 -3.90 -8.84 -11.52
CA ALA A 63 -3.19 -8.56 -10.29
C ALA A 63 -2.82 -9.86 -9.55
N MET A 64 -3.77 -10.80 -9.45
CA MET A 64 -3.52 -12.12 -8.83
C MET A 64 -2.48 -12.92 -9.60
N ALA A 65 -2.51 -12.91 -10.94
CA ALA A 65 -1.50 -13.57 -11.74
C ALA A 65 -0.08 -12.99 -11.49
N SER A 66 0.03 -11.67 -11.32
CA SER A 66 1.30 -11.04 -10.96
C SER A 66 1.76 -11.37 -9.54
N LEU A 67 0.85 -11.34 -8.56
CA LEU A 67 1.16 -11.70 -7.17
C LEU A 67 1.62 -13.16 -7.06
N ASN A 68 0.94 -14.08 -7.74
CA ASN A 68 1.26 -15.50 -7.72
C ASN A 68 2.66 -15.80 -8.28
N LYS A 69 3.18 -15.00 -9.22
CA LYS A 69 4.58 -15.13 -9.69
C LYS A 69 5.60 -14.87 -8.58
N VAL A 70 5.30 -13.97 -7.65
CA VAL A 70 6.13 -13.70 -6.48
C VAL A 70 5.95 -14.81 -5.44
N LEU A 71 4.70 -15.15 -5.10
CA LEU A 71 4.38 -16.15 -4.07
C LEU A 71 4.84 -17.57 -4.42
N SER A 72 4.88 -17.92 -5.71
CA SER A 72 5.36 -19.23 -6.17
C SER A 72 6.88 -19.32 -6.25
N ASN A 73 7.63 -18.25 -6.01
CA ASN A 73 9.08 -18.28 -6.00
C ASN A 73 9.59 -19.12 -4.82
N PRO A 74 10.32 -20.23 -5.05
CA PRO A 74 10.82 -21.08 -3.96
C PRO A 74 11.76 -20.37 -2.98
N GLY A 75 12.41 -19.29 -3.40
CA GLY A 75 13.26 -18.44 -2.54
C GLY A 75 12.49 -17.43 -1.70
N PHE A 76 11.20 -17.23 -1.96
CA PHE A 76 10.32 -16.33 -1.21
C PHE A 76 9.46 -17.15 -0.25
N LYS A 77 10.06 -17.60 0.86
CA LYS A 77 9.39 -18.38 1.90
C LYS A 77 9.61 -17.74 3.26
N PHE A 78 8.52 -17.62 4.01
CA PHE A 78 8.55 -17.23 5.42
C PHE A 78 8.29 -18.48 6.27
N ASN A 79 8.91 -18.55 7.44
CA ASN A 79 8.57 -19.60 8.39
C ASN A 79 7.23 -19.26 9.07
N ARG A 80 6.58 -20.29 9.64
CA ARG A 80 5.26 -20.12 10.27
C ARG A 80 5.29 -19.14 11.44
N ALA A 81 6.36 -19.13 12.24
CA ALA A 81 6.47 -18.23 13.38
C ALA A 81 6.51 -16.75 12.97
N ASP A 82 7.21 -16.44 11.88
CA ASP A 82 7.28 -15.08 11.32
C ASP A 82 5.91 -14.66 10.76
N SER A 83 5.23 -15.54 10.00
CA SER A 83 3.87 -15.27 9.51
C SER A 83 2.88 -15.03 10.65
N ASP A 84 2.91 -15.87 11.69
CA ASP A 84 2.06 -15.74 12.88
C ASP A 84 2.33 -14.43 13.63
N ALA A 85 3.61 -14.04 13.74
CA ALA A 85 4.01 -12.78 14.35
C ALA A 85 3.48 -11.57 13.57
N LEU A 86 3.56 -11.58 12.24
CA LEU A 86 3.00 -10.53 11.39
C LEU A 86 1.47 -10.45 11.49
N ALA A 87 0.78 -11.60 11.52
CA ALA A 87 -0.67 -11.65 11.74
C ALA A 87 -1.06 -11.06 13.12
N ASN A 88 -0.27 -11.34 14.16
CA ASN A 88 -0.50 -10.77 15.49
C ASN A 88 -0.33 -9.25 15.53
N VAL A 89 0.63 -8.70 14.78
CA VAL A 89 0.77 -7.24 14.61
C VAL A 89 -0.51 -6.67 13.98
N TRP A 90 -1.03 -7.28 12.92
CA TRP A 90 -2.32 -6.85 12.34
C TRP A 90 -3.47 -6.93 13.35
N ARG A 91 -3.55 -8.00 14.16
CA ARG A 91 -4.58 -8.09 15.22
C ARG A 91 -4.48 -6.96 16.24
N SER A 92 -3.28 -6.48 16.54
CA SER A 92 -3.06 -5.39 17.49
C SER A 92 -3.39 -3.99 16.95
N ILE A 93 -3.52 -3.84 15.62
CA ILE A 93 -3.86 -2.55 15.01
C ILE A 93 -5.32 -2.19 15.32
N ASP A 94 -5.52 -0.99 15.86
CA ASP A 94 -6.82 -0.34 15.97
C ASP A 94 -7.14 0.41 14.66
N ALA A 95 -8.22 0.01 13.98
CA ALA A 95 -8.57 0.58 12.69
C ALA A 95 -9.00 2.05 12.75
N GLN A 96 -9.57 2.49 13.87
CA GLN A 96 -9.99 3.87 14.06
C GLN A 96 -8.78 4.80 14.18
N ASP A 97 -7.79 4.43 14.98
CA ASP A 97 -6.52 5.16 15.13
C ASP A 97 -5.74 5.19 13.81
N MET A 98 -5.65 4.05 13.11
CA MET A 98 -5.00 4.02 11.79
C MET A 98 -5.74 4.90 10.77
N ALA A 99 -7.07 4.89 10.74
CA ALA A 99 -7.85 5.79 9.89
C ALA A 99 -7.60 7.28 10.23
N ASN A 100 -7.51 7.62 11.51
CA ASN A 100 -7.19 8.98 11.96
C ASN A 100 -5.80 9.42 11.49
N LYS A 101 -4.80 8.52 11.59
CA LYS A 101 -3.44 8.75 11.10
C LYS A 101 -3.40 8.94 9.58
N LEU A 102 -4.14 8.13 8.81
CA LEU A 102 -4.28 8.32 7.36
C LEU A 102 -4.89 9.69 7.04
N GLY A 103 -5.90 10.11 7.80
CA GLY A 103 -6.49 11.43 7.65
C GLY A 103 -5.49 12.58 7.85
N ASN A 104 -4.43 12.39 8.63
CA ASN A 104 -3.38 13.41 8.82
C ASN A 104 -2.45 13.54 7.61
N ILE A 105 -2.41 12.56 6.71
CA ILE A 105 -1.63 12.63 5.46
C ILE A 105 -2.27 13.63 4.50
N SER A 106 -3.60 13.57 4.37
CA SER A 106 -4.36 14.45 3.47
C SER A 106 -5.86 14.35 3.74
N LYS A 107 -6.60 15.43 3.42
CA LYS A 107 -8.07 15.46 3.49
C LYS A 107 -8.72 14.40 2.61
N ALA A 108 -8.05 13.95 1.54
CA ALA A 108 -8.55 12.88 0.68
C ALA A 108 -8.73 11.53 1.41
N PHE A 109 -8.04 11.35 2.54
CA PHE A 109 -8.15 10.15 3.40
C PHE A 109 -9.08 10.36 4.61
N LYS A 110 -9.95 11.37 4.59
CA LYS A 110 -10.95 11.66 5.64
C LYS A 110 -12.39 11.49 5.12
N PHE A 111 -12.75 10.33 4.60
CA PHE A 111 -14.14 10.01 4.21
C PHE A 111 -14.77 9.01 5.18
N ALA A 112 -16.11 8.96 5.23
CA ALA A 112 -16.86 8.21 6.24
C ALA A 112 -16.47 6.73 6.34
N ASP A 113 -16.19 6.10 5.21
CA ASP A 113 -15.92 4.65 5.15
C ASP A 113 -14.43 4.28 5.30
N VAL A 114 -13.53 5.22 5.61
CA VAL A 114 -12.09 4.93 5.74
C VAL A 114 -11.84 3.86 6.79
N VAL A 115 -12.50 3.96 7.96
CA VAL A 115 -12.35 2.99 9.06
C VAL A 115 -12.74 1.59 8.59
N MET A 116 -13.85 1.45 7.87
CA MET A 116 -14.28 0.16 7.31
C MET A 116 -13.28 -0.39 6.30
N LYS A 117 -12.69 0.46 5.44
CA LYS A 117 -11.65 0.03 4.48
C LYS A 117 -10.39 -0.43 5.20
N VAL A 118 -9.96 0.28 6.24
CA VAL A 118 -8.82 -0.11 7.08
C VAL A 118 -9.10 -1.45 7.76
N GLU A 119 -10.28 -1.63 8.35
CA GLU A 119 -10.66 -2.90 8.98
C GLU A 119 -10.65 -4.07 7.99
N LYS A 120 -11.15 -3.86 6.76
CA LYS A 120 -11.11 -4.91 5.73
C LYS A 120 -9.71 -5.24 5.25
N VAL A 121 -8.82 -4.26 5.13
CA VAL A 121 -7.41 -4.53 4.84
C VAL A 121 -6.78 -5.31 6.00
N ARG A 122 -7.07 -4.95 7.25
CA ARG A 122 -6.59 -5.66 8.45
C ARG A 122 -7.04 -7.12 8.47
N GLU A 123 -8.35 -7.38 8.38
CA GLU A 123 -8.92 -8.75 8.36
C GLU A 123 -8.35 -9.60 7.23
N LYS A 124 -8.26 -9.06 6.00
CA LYS A 124 -7.77 -9.81 4.84
C LYS A 124 -6.25 -9.98 4.81
N SER A 125 -5.51 -9.10 5.48
CA SER A 125 -4.07 -9.30 5.70
C SER A 125 -3.83 -10.43 6.69
N ILE A 126 -4.63 -10.53 7.77
CA ILE A 126 -4.57 -11.65 8.71
C ILE A 126 -4.83 -12.98 7.98
N GLU A 127 -5.92 -13.05 7.20
CA GLU A 127 -6.24 -14.24 6.39
C GLU A 127 -5.13 -14.62 5.40
N GLY A 128 -4.39 -13.64 4.87
CA GLY A 128 -3.26 -13.89 3.96
C GLY A 128 -1.98 -14.41 4.64
N TYR A 129 -1.81 -14.14 5.93
CA TYR A 129 -0.66 -14.64 6.70
C TYR A 129 -0.92 -16.00 7.37
N GLU A 130 -2.18 -16.32 7.68
CA GLU A 130 -2.62 -17.60 8.29
C GLU A 130 -2.64 -18.78 7.30
#